data_AF-A0A915JQA5-F1
#
_entry.id   AF-A0A915JQA5-F1
#
_cell.length_a   1.000
_cell.length_b   1.000
_cell.length_c   1.000
_cell.angle_alpha   90.00
_cell.angle_beta   90.00
_cell.angle_gamma   90.00
#
_symmetry.space_group_name_H-M   'P 1'
#
loop_
_entity.id
_entity.type
_entity.pdbx_description
1 polymer ?
#
loop_
_entity_poly.entity_id
_entity_poly.type
_entity_poly.pdbx_seq_one_letter_code
_entity_poly.pdbx_strand_id
1 'polypeptide(L)'
;MVGYGGRGHSHGSQIMRIEEVSCSAESMTVVLNKTDPTLSKWLGDPESNPVIYIQGNKGKADCDRAIKSSSGKQNIISLNFTVVYGQTCHVHLTDLYFLAQCTTLGPNFQSSETTVVLENSVQNVATPKSVANHIFCLYSKRIETINLNEISNNNEVIASIGGKPKPKVQMVFRDSTGKPLKSAKFGDPVGLYLMLSRDSKQKKLKSEIK
;
A
#
# COMPACT_ATOMS: atom_id res chain seq x y z
N MET A 1 -1.79 -5.38 -0.52
CA MET A 1 -1.98 -4.12 -1.26
C MET A 1 -3.03 -4.37 -2.31
N VAL A 2 -3.99 -3.47 -2.50
CA VAL A 2 -5.07 -3.64 -3.47
C VAL A 2 -5.12 -2.37 -4.32
N GLY A 3 -4.85 -2.49 -5.63
CA GLY A 3 -5.01 -1.43 -6.62
C GLY A 3 -6.36 -1.57 -7.33
N TYR A 4 -7.01 -0.45 -7.63
CA TYR A 4 -8.27 -0.44 -8.38
C TYR A 4 -8.12 0.46 -9.61
N GLY A 5 -8.51 -0.02 -10.79
CA GLY A 5 -8.58 0.80 -12.01
C GLY A 5 -9.87 1.61 -12.05
N GLY A 6 -9.76 2.93 -12.23
CA GLY A 6 -10.91 3.84 -12.35
C GLY A 6 -11.42 3.94 -13.79
N ARG A 7 -12.74 3.93 -14.01
CA ARG A 7 -13.34 4.23 -15.32
C ARG A 7 -13.24 5.73 -15.62
N GLY A 8 -12.40 6.10 -16.59
CA GLY A 8 -12.41 7.43 -17.19
C GLY A 8 -13.54 7.60 -18.21
N HIS A 9 -14.23 8.75 -18.16
CA HIS A 9 -15.20 9.18 -19.17
C HIS A 9 -14.45 9.80 -20.37
N SER A 10 -14.70 9.33 -21.59
CA SER A 10 -14.31 10.02 -22.82
C SER A 10 -15.32 9.73 -23.94
N HIS A 11 -15.88 10.80 -24.50
CA HIS A 11 -16.80 10.78 -25.63
C HIS A 11 -16.26 9.92 -26.79
N GLY A 12 -17.02 8.89 -27.18
CA GLY A 12 -16.78 8.09 -28.39
C GLY A 12 -15.65 7.06 -28.35
N SER A 13 -14.98 6.83 -27.21
CA SER A 13 -13.78 6.01 -27.16
C SER A 13 -14.04 4.59 -26.63
N GLN A 14 -13.52 3.57 -27.33
CA GLN A 14 -13.59 2.17 -26.91
C GLN A 14 -12.95 2.02 -25.51
N ILE A 15 -13.62 1.33 -24.59
CA ILE A 15 -13.11 1.06 -23.25
C ILE A 15 -12.19 -0.15 -23.34
N MET A 16 -10.89 0.08 -23.19
CA MET A 16 -9.89 -0.96 -22.99
C MET A 16 -9.88 -1.31 -21.51
N ARG A 17 -10.07 -2.58 -21.17
CA ARG A 17 -10.04 -3.01 -19.76
C ARG A 17 -8.63 -3.38 -19.33
N ILE A 18 -8.11 -2.69 -18.32
CA ILE A 18 -7.00 -3.20 -17.51
C ILE A 18 -7.53 -4.39 -16.70
N GLU A 19 -6.79 -5.49 -16.69
CA GLU A 19 -7.12 -6.69 -15.91
C GLU A 19 -6.72 -6.50 -14.45
N GLU A 20 -5.50 -6.03 -14.22
CA GLU A 20 -4.93 -5.86 -12.89
C GLU A 20 -3.95 -4.67 -12.84
N VAL A 21 -3.90 -3.99 -11.70
CA VAL A 21 -2.80 -3.09 -11.33
C VAL A 21 -2.15 -3.64 -10.07
N SER A 22 -0.90 -4.09 -10.20
CA SER A 22 -0.09 -4.59 -9.09
C SER A 22 0.89 -3.51 -8.64
N CYS A 23 1.01 -3.33 -7.33
CA CYS A 23 1.69 -2.19 -6.70
C CYS A 23 2.82 -2.72 -5.80
N SER A 24 4.04 -2.20 -5.97
CA SER A 24 5.21 -2.52 -5.14
C SER A 24 5.79 -1.25 -4.54
N ALA A 25 6.76 -1.35 -3.62
CA ALA A 25 7.35 -0.17 -2.99
C ALA A 25 8.00 0.82 -3.99
N GLU A 26 8.44 0.33 -5.16
CA GLU A 26 9.25 1.11 -6.11
C GLU A 26 8.61 1.25 -7.49
N SER A 27 7.56 0.48 -7.79
CA SER A 27 6.95 0.46 -9.12
C SER A 27 5.50 0.00 -9.11
N MET A 28 4.78 0.31 -10.18
CA MET A 28 3.47 -0.27 -10.49
C MET A 28 3.53 -1.07 -11.78
N THR A 29 2.83 -2.20 -11.81
CA THR A 29 2.70 -3.07 -12.97
C THR A 29 1.25 -3.14 -13.41
N VAL A 30 1.01 -2.82 -14.67
CA VAL A 30 -0.29 -2.89 -15.32
C VAL A 30 -0.35 -4.17 -16.15
N VAL A 31 -1.41 -4.96 -15.93
CA VAL A 31 -1.70 -6.16 -16.70
C VAL A 31 -2.89 -5.87 -17.62
N LEU A 32 -2.67 -6.01 -18.93
CA LEU A 32 -3.70 -5.77 -19.93
C LEU A 32 -4.59 -6.99 -20.09
N ASN A 33 -5.91 -6.78 -20.14
CA ASN A 33 -6.84 -7.87 -20.36
C ASN A 33 -6.72 -8.41 -21.78
N LYS A 34 -6.21 -9.63 -21.92
CA LYS A 34 -6.06 -10.31 -23.22
C LYS A 34 -7.39 -10.49 -23.96
N THR A 35 -8.50 -10.62 -23.23
CA THR A 35 -9.84 -10.81 -23.80
C THR A 35 -10.50 -9.52 -24.26
N ASP A 36 -9.85 -8.37 -24.03
CA ASP A 36 -10.34 -7.10 -24.54
C ASP A 36 -10.45 -7.14 -26.08
N PRO A 37 -11.61 -6.78 -26.67
CA PRO A 37 -11.83 -6.92 -28.10
C PRO A 37 -10.94 -5.98 -28.93
N THR A 38 -10.59 -4.81 -28.39
CA THR A 38 -9.72 -3.84 -29.07
C THR A 38 -8.30 -4.37 -29.11
N LEU A 39 -7.79 -4.84 -27.97
CA LEU A 39 -6.46 -5.43 -27.88
C LEU A 39 -6.38 -6.72 -28.70
N SER A 40 -7.36 -7.61 -28.61
CA SER A 40 -7.41 -8.87 -29.38
C SER A 40 -7.32 -8.62 -30.88
N LYS A 41 -8.06 -7.60 -31.37
CA LYS A 41 -7.99 -7.18 -32.77
C LYS A 41 -6.59 -6.71 -33.15
N TRP A 42 -5.97 -5.85 -32.34
CA TRP A 42 -4.62 -5.37 -32.61
C TRP A 42 -3.59 -6.49 -32.51
N LEU A 43 -3.73 -7.45 -31.60
CA LEU A 43 -2.83 -8.59 -31.48
C LEU A 43 -2.87 -9.52 -32.69
N GLY A 44 -4.04 -9.74 -33.28
CA GLY A 44 -4.23 -10.59 -34.46
C GLY A 44 -3.84 -9.97 -35.80
N ASP A 45 -3.77 -8.64 -35.88
CA ASP A 45 -3.48 -7.90 -37.11
C ASP A 45 -1.97 -7.67 -37.31
N PRO A 46 -1.31 -8.21 -38.35
CA PRO A 46 0.12 -8.03 -38.60
C PRO A 46 0.57 -6.57 -38.79
N GLU A 47 -0.30 -5.71 -39.31
CA GLU A 47 -0.02 -4.29 -39.57
C GLU A 47 -0.18 -3.43 -38.31
N SER A 48 -0.80 -3.98 -37.26
CA SER A 48 -0.99 -3.29 -36.00
C SER A 48 0.27 -3.36 -35.12
N ASN A 49 0.66 -2.19 -34.62
CA ASN A 49 1.77 -1.98 -33.68
C ASN A 49 1.24 -1.41 -32.34
N PRO A 50 0.63 -2.23 -31.48
CA PRO A 50 0.11 -1.78 -30.20
C PRO A 50 1.25 -1.41 -29.24
N VAL A 51 1.19 -0.20 -28.70
CA VAL A 51 2.14 0.37 -27.74
C VAL A 51 1.38 0.84 -26.51
N ILE A 52 1.91 0.53 -25.33
CA ILE A 52 1.45 1.07 -24.04
C ILE A 52 2.46 2.07 -23.51
N TYR A 53 1.99 3.19 -22.96
CA TYR A 53 2.85 4.21 -22.39
C TYR A 53 2.15 5.05 -21.31
N ILE A 54 2.93 5.75 -20.50
CA ILE A 54 2.42 6.74 -19.55
C ILE A 54 2.05 8.02 -20.30
N GLN A 55 0.85 8.56 -20.05
CA GLN A 55 0.38 9.79 -20.68
C GLN A 55 1.44 10.90 -20.57
N GLY A 56 1.75 11.54 -21.71
CA GLY A 56 2.78 12.59 -21.79
C GLY A 56 4.23 12.09 -21.88
N ASN A 57 4.49 10.78 -21.88
CA ASN A 57 5.84 10.19 -21.89
C ASN A 57 6.07 9.17 -23.02
N LYS A 58 5.28 9.23 -24.10
CA LYS A 58 5.46 8.37 -25.28
C LYS A 58 6.85 8.57 -25.90
N GLY A 59 7.52 7.48 -26.31
CA GLY A 59 8.85 7.52 -26.92
C GLY A 59 10.01 7.50 -25.91
N LYS A 60 9.74 7.51 -24.60
CA LYS A 60 10.77 7.34 -23.57
C LYS A 60 10.87 5.86 -23.21
N ALA A 61 12.06 5.28 -23.35
CA ALA A 61 12.30 3.84 -23.19
C ALA A 61 11.80 3.21 -21.88
N ASP A 62 11.77 3.96 -20.77
CA ASP A 62 11.30 3.49 -19.46
C ASP A 62 9.80 3.70 -19.22
N CYS A 63 9.14 4.44 -20.11
CA CYS A 63 7.76 4.89 -19.97
C CYS A 63 6.85 4.43 -21.10
N ASP A 64 7.41 3.74 -22.10
CA ASP A 64 6.69 3.11 -23.18
C ASP A 64 7.18 1.69 -23.47
N ARG A 65 6.31 0.89 -24.08
CA ARG A 65 6.63 -0.47 -24.49
C ARG A 65 5.73 -0.91 -25.64
N ALA A 66 6.34 -1.48 -26.67
CA ALA A 66 5.61 -2.22 -27.69
C ALA A 66 5.09 -3.55 -27.10
N ILE A 67 3.80 -3.83 -27.29
CA ILE A 67 3.18 -5.06 -26.80
C ILE A 67 3.55 -6.24 -27.68
N LYS A 68 3.74 -5.99 -28.98
CA LYS A 68 4.31 -6.96 -29.90
C LYS A 68 5.78 -6.67 -30.08
N SER A 69 6.61 -7.68 -29.88
CA SER A 69 8.02 -7.65 -30.25
C SER A 69 8.35 -8.85 -31.11
N SER A 70 9.02 -8.61 -32.23
CA SER A 70 9.60 -9.64 -33.07
C SER A 70 11.08 -9.74 -32.72
N SER A 71 11.41 -10.62 -31.77
CA SER A 71 12.81 -10.93 -31.46
C SER A 71 13.16 -12.27 -32.11
N GLY A 72 13.84 -12.21 -33.25
CA GLY A 72 14.18 -13.40 -34.04
C GLY A 72 12.97 -14.03 -34.75
N LYS A 73 12.76 -15.35 -34.57
CA LYS A 73 11.69 -16.13 -35.23
C LYS A 73 10.39 -16.27 -34.40
N GLN A 74 10.31 -15.64 -33.23
CA GLN A 74 9.15 -15.76 -32.34
C GLN A 74 8.50 -14.40 -32.11
N ASN A 75 7.17 -14.37 -32.25
CA ASN A 75 6.35 -13.23 -31.88
C ASN A 75 6.08 -13.27 -30.38
N ILE A 76 6.73 -12.39 -29.63
CA ILE A 76 6.53 -12.25 -28.18
C ILE A 76 5.46 -11.20 -27.94
N ILE A 77 4.44 -11.55 -27.15
CA ILE A 77 3.38 -10.65 -26.71
C ILE A 77 3.55 -10.37 -25.23
N SER A 78 3.81 -9.11 -24.87
CA SER A 78 3.92 -8.66 -23.48
C SER A 78 2.69 -7.90 -23.05
N LEU A 79 1.88 -8.52 -22.19
CA LEU A 79 0.67 -7.91 -21.61
C LEU A 79 0.96 -7.16 -20.30
N ASN A 80 2.19 -7.23 -19.80
CA ASN A 80 2.61 -6.59 -18.56
C ASN A 80 3.46 -5.37 -18.87
N PHE A 81 3.12 -4.25 -18.24
CA PHE A 81 3.82 -2.99 -18.34
C PHE A 81 4.13 -2.46 -16.95
N THR A 82 5.42 -2.38 -16.62
CA THR A 82 5.89 -1.91 -15.31
C THR A 82 6.49 -0.53 -15.47
N VAL A 83 6.06 0.41 -14.62
CA VAL A 83 6.65 1.75 -14.52
C VAL A 83 7.17 1.98 -13.11
N VAL A 84 8.42 2.46 -13.02
CA VAL A 84 9.08 2.78 -11.76
C VAL A 84 8.64 4.17 -11.28
N TYR A 85 8.49 4.31 -9.97
CA TYR A 85 8.19 5.60 -9.36
C TYR A 85 9.38 6.55 -9.47
N GLY A 86 9.10 7.81 -9.79
CA GLY A 86 10.09 8.86 -9.86
C GLY A 86 9.90 9.79 -11.05
N GLN A 87 10.95 10.56 -11.31
CA GLN A 87 10.92 11.65 -12.27
C GLN A 87 10.85 11.18 -13.73
N THR A 88 11.42 10.01 -14.05
CA THR A 88 11.59 9.54 -15.44
C THR A 88 10.28 9.55 -16.23
N CYS A 89 9.22 9.02 -15.61
CA CYS A 89 7.87 8.95 -16.19
C CYS A 89 6.86 9.85 -15.50
N HIS A 90 7.31 10.74 -14.59
CA HIS A 90 6.46 11.60 -13.76
C HIS A 90 5.38 10.83 -12.97
N VAL A 91 5.73 9.66 -12.45
CA VAL A 91 4.85 8.84 -11.61
C VAL A 91 5.37 8.90 -10.19
N HIS A 92 4.73 9.70 -9.33
CA HIS A 92 5.27 10.01 -8.01
C HIS A 92 4.40 9.45 -6.88
N LEU A 93 5.07 9.05 -5.80
CA LEU A 93 4.42 8.81 -4.52
C LEU A 93 4.14 10.16 -3.86
N THR A 94 2.86 10.42 -3.56
CA THR A 94 2.36 11.63 -2.94
C THR A 94 1.82 11.29 -1.57
N ASP A 95 2.20 12.07 -0.56
CA ASP A 95 1.74 11.88 0.80
C ASP A 95 0.29 12.35 0.96
N LEU A 96 -0.59 11.48 1.48
CA LEU A 96 -2.00 11.79 1.67
C LEU A 96 -2.28 12.54 2.99
N TYR A 97 -1.48 13.56 3.31
CA TYR A 97 -1.63 14.32 4.56
C TYR A 97 -3.02 14.98 4.71
N PHE A 98 -3.62 15.42 3.61
CA PHE A 98 -4.85 16.22 3.64
C PHE A 98 -6.13 15.38 3.85
N LEU A 99 -6.11 14.10 3.47
CA LEU A 99 -7.27 13.21 3.64
C LEU A 99 -7.39 12.64 5.07
N ALA A 100 -6.36 12.81 5.91
CA ALA A 100 -6.35 12.35 7.29
C ALA A 100 -7.40 13.06 8.17
N GLN A 101 -7.96 14.20 7.72
CA GLN A 101 -9.06 14.88 8.42
C GLN A 101 -10.46 14.47 7.93
N CYS A 102 -10.58 13.88 6.72
CA CYS A 102 -11.87 13.55 6.11
C CYS A 102 -12.12 12.04 5.97
N THR A 103 -11.13 11.20 6.26
CA THR A 103 -11.23 9.73 6.18
C THR A 103 -10.62 9.09 7.42
N THR A 104 -11.04 7.87 7.77
CA THR A 104 -10.42 7.06 8.84
C THR A 104 -8.99 6.58 8.49
N LEU A 105 -8.47 6.97 7.32
CA LEU A 105 -7.11 6.69 6.88
C LEU A 105 -6.19 7.75 7.53
N GLY A 106 -5.40 7.33 8.51
CA GLY A 106 -4.46 8.22 9.21
C GLY A 106 -3.35 8.80 8.30
N PRO A 107 -2.44 9.64 8.84
CA PRO A 107 -1.37 10.32 8.08
C PRO A 107 -0.31 9.40 7.46
N ASN A 108 -0.51 8.09 7.52
CA ASN A 108 0.45 7.06 7.17
C ASN A 108 0.17 6.45 5.80
N PHE A 109 -0.47 7.19 4.88
CA PHE A 109 -0.72 6.71 3.53
C PHE A 109 -0.03 7.57 2.47
N GLN A 110 0.42 6.89 1.41
CA GLN A 110 0.90 7.49 0.18
C GLN A 110 0.06 6.98 -0.97
N SER A 111 -0.19 7.82 -1.97
CA SER A 111 -0.77 7.40 -3.23
C SER A 111 0.19 7.64 -4.38
N SER A 112 0.10 6.81 -5.40
CA SER A 112 0.62 7.13 -6.73
C SER A 112 -0.54 7.06 -7.70
N GLU A 113 -0.62 8.03 -8.60
CA GLU A 113 -1.72 8.17 -9.55
C GLU A 113 -1.15 8.53 -10.92
N THR A 114 -1.65 7.89 -11.98
CA THR A 114 -1.20 8.17 -13.34
C THR A 114 -2.22 7.65 -14.38
N THR A 115 -2.03 8.03 -15.64
CA THR A 115 -2.83 7.56 -16.76
C THR A 115 -1.95 6.75 -17.70
N VAL A 116 -2.32 5.50 -17.94
CA VAL A 116 -1.71 4.67 -19.00
C VAL A 116 -2.54 4.77 -20.27
N VAL A 117 -1.85 4.88 -21.39
CA VAL A 117 -2.45 4.96 -22.72
C VAL A 117 -2.02 3.75 -23.53
N LEU A 118 -2.99 3.07 -24.12
CA LEU A 118 -2.77 2.05 -25.13
C LEU A 118 -3.12 2.65 -26.48
N GLU A 119 -2.20 2.57 -27.44
CA GLU A 119 -2.40 3.10 -28.80
C GLU A 119 -1.93 2.08 -29.83
N ASN A 120 -2.65 1.99 -30.95
CA ASN A 120 -2.11 1.33 -32.14
C ASN A 120 -1.25 2.32 -32.94
N SER A 121 0.07 2.25 -32.75
CA SER A 121 1.05 3.17 -33.32
C SER A 121 1.43 2.79 -34.76
N VAL A 122 0.47 2.88 -35.67
CA VAL A 122 0.67 2.67 -37.12
C VAL A 122 1.08 3.98 -37.79
N GLN A 123 2.12 3.94 -38.64
CA GLN A 123 2.58 5.11 -39.37
C GLN A 123 1.48 5.63 -40.32
N ASN A 124 1.38 6.96 -40.50
CA ASN A 124 0.44 7.67 -41.40
C ASN A 124 -1.04 7.73 -40.97
N VAL A 125 -1.35 7.52 -39.70
CA VAL A 125 -2.71 7.75 -39.17
C VAL A 125 -2.80 9.12 -38.51
N ALA A 126 -3.65 10.03 -39.03
CA ALA A 126 -3.80 11.39 -38.52
C ALA A 126 -4.33 11.46 -37.07
N THR A 127 -5.13 10.48 -36.66
CA THR A 127 -5.61 10.30 -35.29
C THR A 127 -5.55 8.82 -34.91
N PRO A 128 -4.44 8.36 -34.29
CA PRO A 128 -4.31 6.97 -33.91
C PRO A 128 -5.38 6.61 -32.88
N LYS A 129 -5.96 5.41 -33.01
CA LYS A 129 -6.93 4.91 -32.03
C LYS A 129 -6.19 4.62 -30.72
N SER A 130 -6.48 5.42 -29.71
CA SER A 130 -5.90 5.31 -28.38
C SER A 130 -6.98 5.15 -27.31
N VAL A 131 -6.67 4.41 -26.26
CA VAL A 131 -7.49 4.29 -25.06
C VAL A 131 -6.67 4.65 -23.84
N ALA A 132 -7.22 5.53 -22.99
CA ALA A 132 -6.60 5.95 -21.75
C ALA A 132 -7.29 5.31 -20.55
N ASN A 133 -6.50 4.84 -19.59
CA ASN A 133 -6.97 4.29 -18.33
C ASN A 133 -6.28 5.00 -17.17
N HIS A 134 -7.09 5.47 -16.24
CA HIS A 134 -6.62 6.11 -15.03
C HIS A 134 -6.39 5.06 -13.93
N ILE A 135 -5.18 5.03 -13.38
CA ILE A 135 -4.75 4.02 -12.41
C ILE A 135 -4.14 4.67 -11.18
N PHE A 136 -4.28 4.02 -10.04
CA PHE A 136 -3.65 4.46 -8.80
C PHE A 136 -3.27 3.29 -7.90
N CYS A 137 -2.27 3.53 -7.06
CA CYS A 137 -1.82 2.64 -5.99
C CYS A 137 -1.92 3.38 -4.66
N LEU A 138 -2.38 2.70 -3.61
CA LEU A 138 -2.40 3.21 -2.24
C LEU A 138 -1.44 2.39 -1.36
N TYR A 139 -0.55 3.09 -0.67
CA TYR A 139 0.52 2.57 0.16
C TYR A 139 0.33 2.98 1.62
N SER A 140 0.62 2.08 2.55
CA SER A 140 0.85 2.47 3.95
C SER A 140 2.34 2.79 4.16
N LYS A 141 2.67 4.02 4.56
CA LYS A 141 3.97 4.35 5.14
C LYS A 141 4.19 3.47 6.37
N ARG A 142 5.41 2.96 6.54
CA ARG A 142 5.90 2.13 7.65
C ARG A 142 5.01 2.19 8.89
N ILE A 143 4.46 1.04 9.26
CA ILE A 143 3.86 0.84 10.57
C ILE A 143 5.01 0.71 11.57
N GLU A 144 5.39 1.82 12.22
CA GLU A 144 6.27 1.74 13.38
C GLU A 144 5.52 0.98 14.48
N THR A 145 6.05 -0.18 14.88
CA THR A 145 5.55 -0.96 16.00
C THR A 145 6.35 -0.62 17.24
N ILE A 146 5.68 -0.12 18.27
CA ILE A 146 6.29 0.12 19.59
C ILE A 146 6.36 -1.23 20.31
N ASN A 147 7.56 -1.62 20.79
CA ASN A 147 7.74 -2.80 21.63
C ASN A 147 7.37 -2.46 23.08
N LEU A 148 6.17 -2.87 23.51
CA LEU A 148 5.63 -2.53 24.82
C LEU A 148 6.29 -3.33 25.96
N ASN A 149 6.96 -4.44 25.65
CA ASN A 149 7.69 -5.22 26.66
C ASN A 149 8.91 -4.48 27.19
N GLU A 150 9.60 -3.72 26.33
CA GLU A 150 10.77 -2.93 26.75
C GLU A 150 10.37 -1.83 27.74
N ILE A 151 9.20 -1.22 27.54
CA ILE A 151 8.67 -0.20 28.44
C ILE A 151 8.20 -0.83 29.77
N SER A 152 7.58 -2.02 29.73
CA SER A 152 7.16 -2.74 30.93
C SER A 152 8.34 -3.13 31.85
N ASN A 153 9.46 -3.55 31.27
CA ASN A 153 10.59 -4.10 32.02
C ASN A 153 11.56 -3.03 32.59
N ASN A 154 11.59 -1.82 32.01
CA ASN A 154 12.54 -0.77 32.40
C ASN A 154 12.00 0.24 33.43
N ASN A 155 10.85 -0.04 34.05
CA ASN A 155 10.25 0.89 35.02
C ASN A 155 10.77 0.67 36.44
N GLU A 156 11.24 1.75 37.06
CA GLU A 156 11.67 1.76 38.46
C GLU A 156 10.72 2.57 39.35
N VAL A 157 10.49 2.10 40.58
CA VAL A 157 9.71 2.83 41.58
C VAL A 157 10.60 3.89 42.24
N ILE A 158 10.50 5.14 41.76
CA ILE A 158 11.34 6.27 42.19
C ILE A 158 11.05 6.77 43.62
N ALA A 159 9.88 6.48 44.18
CA ALA A 159 9.53 6.82 45.56
C ALA A 159 8.48 5.86 46.13
N SER A 160 8.65 5.47 47.40
CA SER A 160 7.66 4.71 48.17
C SER A 160 7.56 5.33 49.55
N ILE A 161 6.42 5.96 49.82
CA ILE A 161 6.12 6.60 51.10
C ILE A 161 5.41 5.54 51.95
N GLY A 162 6.15 4.83 52.82
CA GLY A 162 5.58 3.78 53.67
C GLY A 162 6.61 2.82 54.29
N GLY A 163 6.17 2.04 55.29
CA GLY A 163 6.99 1.01 55.95
C GLY A 163 7.19 -0.24 55.10
N LYS A 164 8.18 -1.07 55.46
CA LYS A 164 8.43 -2.36 54.78
C LYS A 164 7.24 -3.33 54.95
N PRO A 165 6.96 -4.19 53.97
CA PRO A 165 7.69 -4.35 52.71
C PRO A 165 7.25 -3.35 51.62
N LYS A 166 8.20 -2.98 50.75
CA LYS A 166 7.90 -2.15 49.59
C LYS A 166 7.02 -2.95 48.60
N PRO A 167 5.91 -2.40 48.11
CA PRO A 167 5.06 -3.08 47.14
C PRO A 167 5.81 -3.25 45.81
N LYS A 168 5.65 -4.43 45.18
CA LYS A 168 6.12 -4.66 43.81
C LYS A 168 5.05 -4.23 42.83
N VAL A 169 5.32 -3.17 42.07
CA VAL A 169 4.44 -2.67 41.00
C VAL A 169 4.90 -3.27 39.68
N GLN A 170 3.97 -3.77 38.88
CA GLN A 170 4.21 -4.21 37.51
C GLN A 170 3.31 -3.43 36.56
N MET A 171 3.87 -3.03 35.42
CA MET A 171 3.14 -2.35 34.35
C MET A 171 2.85 -3.35 33.23
N VAL A 172 1.59 -3.45 32.79
CA VAL A 172 1.17 -4.37 31.73
C VAL A 172 0.30 -3.63 30.73
N PHE A 173 0.55 -3.84 29.44
CA PHE A 173 -0.28 -3.31 28.36
C PHE A 173 -1.24 -4.38 27.86
N ARG A 174 -2.48 -4.01 27.52
CA ARG A 174 -3.50 -4.92 26.96
C ARG A 174 -4.29 -4.28 25.81
N ASP A 175 -4.83 -5.11 24.93
CA ASP A 175 -5.70 -4.67 23.83
C ASP A 175 -7.13 -4.38 24.30
N SER A 176 -8.00 -3.94 23.39
CA SER A 176 -9.42 -3.69 23.67
C SER A 176 -10.21 -4.93 24.10
N THR A 177 -9.67 -6.14 23.90
CA THR A 177 -10.25 -7.41 24.37
C THR A 177 -9.69 -7.83 25.73
N GLY A 178 -8.75 -7.07 26.28
CA GLY A 178 -8.09 -7.34 27.56
C GLY A 178 -6.94 -8.36 27.46
N LYS A 179 -6.44 -8.73 26.28
CA LYS A 179 -5.28 -9.63 26.15
C LYS A 179 -3.97 -8.86 26.28
N PRO A 180 -2.91 -9.44 26.91
CA PRO A 180 -1.60 -8.79 26.99
C PRO A 180 -1.03 -8.43 25.62
N LEU A 181 -0.59 -7.18 25.47
CA LEU A 181 0.04 -6.66 24.26
C LEU A 181 1.55 -6.60 24.42
N LYS A 182 2.25 -7.23 23.47
CA LYS A 182 3.72 -7.18 23.36
C LYS A 182 4.19 -6.03 22.47
N SER A 183 3.36 -5.63 21.52
CA SER A 183 3.65 -4.54 20.58
C SER A 183 2.36 -3.89 20.11
N ALA A 184 2.41 -2.61 19.78
CA ALA A 184 1.29 -1.87 19.23
C ALA A 184 1.71 -1.03 18.02
N LYS A 185 0.79 -0.86 17.07
CA LYS A 185 0.94 0.00 15.91
C LYS A 185 0.37 1.38 16.21
N PHE A 186 0.81 2.39 15.47
CA PHE A 186 0.22 3.73 15.55
C PHE A 186 -1.28 3.67 15.18
N GLY A 187 -2.13 4.08 16.12
CA GLY A 187 -3.60 4.00 15.99
C GLY A 187 -4.25 2.81 16.69
N ASP A 188 -3.48 1.83 17.18
CA ASP A 188 -4.05 0.73 17.97
C ASP A 188 -4.47 1.25 19.36
N PRO A 189 -5.69 0.91 19.84
CA PRO A 189 -6.08 1.21 21.21
C PRO A 189 -5.27 0.35 22.19
N VAL A 190 -4.50 0.99 23.07
CA VAL A 190 -3.68 0.31 24.09
C VAL A 190 -4.19 0.68 25.48
N GLY A 191 -4.55 -0.33 26.28
CA GLY A 191 -4.88 -0.17 27.69
C GLY A 191 -3.64 -0.34 28.58
N LEU A 192 -3.39 0.62 29.46
CA LEU A 192 -2.33 0.58 30.48
C LEU A 192 -2.89 0.08 31.81
N TYR A 193 -2.29 -0.97 32.36
CA TYR A 193 -2.68 -1.56 33.64
C TYR A 193 -1.50 -1.57 34.61
N LEU A 194 -1.74 -1.12 35.84
CA LEU A 194 -0.78 -1.18 36.94
C LEU A 194 -1.24 -2.26 37.92
N MET A 195 -0.38 -3.25 38.16
CA MET A 195 -0.66 -4.38 39.02
C MET A 195 0.24 -4.35 40.26
N LEU A 196 -0.34 -4.55 41.44
CA LEU A 196 0.39 -4.75 42.68
C LEU A 196 0.59 -6.24 42.90
N SER A 197 1.84 -6.69 42.89
CA SER A 197 2.18 -8.07 43.25
C SER A 197 2.24 -8.20 44.76
N ARG A 198 1.55 -9.21 45.31
CA ARG A 198 1.56 -9.51 46.74
C ARG A 198 2.95 -9.98 47.15
N ASP A 199 3.49 -9.41 48.22
CA ASP A 199 4.79 -9.84 48.70
C ASP A 199 4.67 -11.23 49.37
N SER A 200 5.51 -12.17 48.94
CA SER A 200 5.53 -13.57 49.42
C SER A 200 5.83 -13.72 50.93
N LYS A 201 6.07 -12.60 51.63
CA LYS A 201 6.39 -12.53 53.06
C LYS A 201 5.24 -12.04 53.96
N GLN A 202 4.00 -11.99 53.48
CA GLN A 202 2.86 -11.83 54.40
C GLN A 202 2.63 -13.16 55.15
N LYS A 203 3.25 -13.29 56.34
CA LYS A 203 2.75 -14.21 57.38
C LYS A 203 1.26 -13.91 57.56
N LYS A 204 0.42 -14.94 57.47
CA LYS A 204 -1.02 -14.90 57.74
C LYS A 204 -1.28 -14.07 59.01
N LEU A 205 -1.80 -12.84 58.87
CA LEU A 205 -2.47 -12.19 59.98
C LEU A 205 -3.80 -12.92 60.16
N LYS A 206 -3.88 -13.80 61.16
CA LYS A 206 -5.17 -14.19 61.73
C LYS A 206 -5.65 -13.00 62.56
N SER A 207 -6.67 -12.30 62.10
CA SER A 207 -7.50 -11.48 62.98
C SER A 207 -8.73 -12.32 63.34
N GLU A 208 -8.73 -12.88 64.55
CA GLU A 208 -9.99 -13.22 65.22
C GLU A 208 -10.67 -11.90 65.59
N ILE A 209 -11.90 -11.72 65.15
CA ILE A 209 -12.78 -10.67 65.66
C ILE A 209 -13.60 -11.35 66.76
N LYS A 210 -13.40 -10.90 68.01
CA LYS A 210 -14.35 -11.12 69.11
C LYS A 210 -15.25 -9.90 69.22
#